data_AF-A0A8J3SMS0-F1
#
_entry.id   AF-A0A8J3SMS0-F1
#
_cell.length_a   1.000
_cell.length_b   1.000
_cell.length_c   1.000
_cell.angle_alpha   90.00
_cell.angle_beta   90.00
_cell.angle_gamma   90.00
#
_symmetry.space_group_name_H-M   'P 1'
#
loop_
_entity.id
_entity.type
_entity.pdbx_description
1 polymer ?
#
loop_
_entity_poly.entity_id
_entity_poly.type
_entity_poly.pdbx_seq_one_letter_code
_entity_poly.pdbx_strand_id
1 'polypeptide(L)'
;MRKLIESTFVTLDGVIDSPEQWGSPYWDEEHAGYAGALFSECDALKYGTGELDRTLLENTLVDEYHFWMFPVVAGGGRRLFEGIDTTHLRLVRSVPFASGIVVLVYEPKR
;
A
#
# COMPACT_ATOMS: atom_id res chain seq x y z
N MET A 1 -20.40 3.98 -8.93
CA MET A 1 -19.16 3.96 -9.73
C MET A 1 -18.33 2.84 -9.16
N ARG A 2 -17.83 1.89 -9.96
CA ARG A 2 -17.10 0.73 -9.41
C ARG A 2 -15.72 1.20 -8.93
N LYS A 3 -15.29 0.78 -7.74
CA LYS A 3 -14.03 1.19 -7.11
C LYS A 3 -13.04 0.01 -7.07
N LEU A 4 -11.91 0.15 -7.76
CA LEU A 4 -10.79 -0.78 -7.72
C LEU A 4 -9.67 -0.20 -6.85
N ILE A 5 -9.29 -0.92 -5.80
CA ILE A 5 -8.26 -0.51 -4.85
C ILE A 5 -7.06 -1.45 -4.94
N GLU A 6 -5.87 -0.88 -4.98
CA GLU A 6 -4.62 -1.57 -4.64
C GLU A 6 -4.23 -1.23 -3.21
N SER A 7 -3.80 -2.24 -2.45
CA SER A 7 -3.43 -2.11 -1.05
C SER A 7 -2.19 -2.94 -0.76
N THR A 8 -1.06 -2.26 -0.56
CA THR A 8 0.28 -2.87 -0.51
C THR A 8 1.05 -2.49 0.74
N PHE A 9 1.80 -3.46 1.26
CA PHE A 9 2.68 -3.28 2.42
C PHE A 9 4.07 -2.87 1.94
N VAL A 10 4.59 -1.78 2.50
CA VAL A 10 5.87 -1.18 2.07
C VAL A 10 6.65 -0.72 3.30
N THR A 11 7.94 -0.99 3.33
CA THR A 11 8.87 -0.44 4.33
C THR A 11 9.24 1.02 4.02
N LEU A 12 9.89 1.72 4.96
CA LEU A 12 10.30 3.11 4.79
C LEU A 12 11.26 3.32 3.60
N ASP A 13 12.07 2.32 3.26
CA ASP A 13 12.99 2.33 2.11
C ASP A 13 12.38 1.70 0.84
N GLY A 14 11.06 1.50 0.83
CA GLY A 14 10.31 1.08 -0.35
C GLY A 14 10.32 -0.43 -0.61
N VAL A 15 10.93 -1.23 0.25
CA VAL A 15 11.02 -2.69 0.09
C VAL A 15 9.67 -3.33 0.38
N ILE A 16 9.32 -4.29 -0.48
CA ILE A 16 8.08 -5.05 -0.43
C ILE A 16 8.29 -6.56 -0.21
N ASP A 17 9.53 -7.03 -0.29
CA ASP A 17 9.83 -8.44 -0.11
C ASP A 17 9.64 -8.91 1.33
N SER A 18 9.16 -10.14 1.46
CA SER A 18 9.06 -10.86 2.73
C SER A 18 8.38 -10.08 3.86
N PRO A 19 7.14 -9.59 3.68
CA PRO A 19 6.39 -8.89 4.73
C PRO A 19 6.20 -9.71 6.00
N GLU A 20 6.25 -11.04 5.92
CA GLU A 20 6.23 -11.93 7.09
C GLU A 20 7.44 -11.76 8.02
N GLN A 21 8.57 -11.22 7.53
CA GLN A 21 9.79 -11.03 8.31
C GLN A 21 9.82 -9.71 9.10
N TRP A 22 9.13 -8.67 8.62
CA TRP A 22 9.14 -7.34 9.23
C TRP A 22 7.77 -6.81 9.67
N GLY A 23 6.66 -7.37 9.17
CA GLY A 23 5.32 -6.87 9.43
C GLY A 23 4.72 -7.31 10.76
N SER A 24 5.07 -8.52 11.24
CA SER A 24 4.43 -9.14 12.41
C SER A 24 4.40 -8.29 13.69
N PRO A 25 5.42 -7.49 14.03
CA PRO A 25 5.37 -6.64 15.24
C PRO A 25 4.32 -5.53 15.21
N TYR A 26 3.76 -5.22 14.04
CA TYR A 26 2.89 -4.05 13.82
C TYR A 26 1.44 -4.42 13.50
N TRP A 27 1.13 -5.71 13.39
CA TRP A 27 -0.24 -6.16 13.16
C TRP A 27 -1.04 -6.11 14.45
N ASP A 28 -2.07 -5.26 14.45
CA ASP A 28 -2.98 -5.03 15.56
C ASP A 28 -4.44 -4.97 15.09
N GLU A 29 -5.34 -4.59 16.00
CA GLU A 29 -6.76 -4.44 15.70
C GLU A 29 -7.04 -3.28 14.73
N GLU A 30 -6.25 -2.20 14.73
CA GLU A 30 -6.42 -1.07 13.81
C GLU A 30 -6.10 -1.50 12.37
N HIS A 31 -4.99 -2.23 12.19
CA HIS A 31 -4.64 -2.86 10.92
C HIS A 31 -5.76 -3.80 10.44
N ALA A 32 -6.23 -4.71 11.31
CA ALA A 32 -7.27 -5.67 10.96
C ALA A 32 -8.60 -4.98 10.59
N GLY A 33 -8.99 -3.95 11.35
CA GLY A 33 -10.20 -3.16 11.11
C GLY A 33 -10.14 -2.42 9.78
N TYR A 34 -9.01 -1.76 9.48
CA TYR A 34 -8.83 -1.06 8.21
C TYR A 34 -8.84 -2.01 7.02
N ALA A 35 -8.14 -3.16 7.11
CA ALA A 35 -8.17 -4.18 6.07
C ALA A 35 -9.60 -4.69 5.82
N GLY A 36 -10.35 -4.99 6.89
CA GLY A 36 -11.75 -5.41 6.80
C GLY A 36 -12.67 -4.38 6.13
N ALA A 37 -12.43 -3.09 6.39
CA ALA A 37 -13.15 -2.01 5.72
C ALA A 37 -12.86 -1.98 4.21
N LEU A 38 -11.60 -2.13 3.79
CA LEU A 38 -11.25 -2.19 2.37
C LEU A 38 -11.98 -3.31 1.64
N PHE A 39 -12.03 -4.53 2.21
CA PHE A 39 -12.76 -5.65 1.65
C PHE A 39 -14.27 -5.38 1.44
N SER A 40 -14.83 -4.43 2.19
CA SER A 40 -16.25 -4.06 2.13
C SER A 40 -16.54 -2.83 1.27
N GLU A 41 -15.57 -1.93 1.09
CA GLU A 41 -15.74 -0.61 0.45
C GLU A 41 -15.43 -0.59 -1.05
N CYS A 42 -14.82 -1.64 -1.60
CA CYS A 42 -14.44 -1.73 -3.01
C CYS A 42 -15.19 -2.83 -3.76
N ASP A 43 -15.25 -2.70 -5.09
CA ASP A 43 -15.75 -3.77 -5.96
C ASP A 43 -14.66 -4.82 -6.25
N ALA A 44 -13.40 -4.40 -6.23
CA ALA A 44 -12.25 -5.26 -6.38
C ALA A 44 -11.06 -4.73 -5.56
N LEU A 45 -10.40 -5.65 -4.86
CA LEU A 45 -9.24 -5.36 -4.02
C LEU A 45 -8.05 -6.20 -4.48
N LYS A 46 -6.95 -5.55 -4.82
CA LYS A 46 -5.63 -6.19 -4.78
C LYS A 46 -5.08 -5.96 -3.38
N TYR A 47 -4.97 -7.02 -2.58
CA TYR A 47 -4.46 -6.96 -1.20
C TYR A 47 -3.10 -7.68 -1.06
N GLY A 48 -2.25 -7.19 -0.17
CA GLY A 48 -0.91 -7.73 0.09
C GLY A 48 0.12 -7.15 -0.88
N THR A 49 1.27 -7.79 -1.06
CA THR A 49 2.34 -7.25 -1.92
C THR A 49 2.86 -8.25 -2.96
N GLY A 50 3.28 -7.77 -4.13
CA GLY A 50 3.86 -8.57 -5.21
C GLY A 50 4.04 -7.81 -6.54
N GLU A 51 4.43 -8.53 -7.59
CA GLU A 51 4.75 -7.94 -8.91
C GLU A 51 3.58 -7.18 -9.57
N LEU A 52 2.34 -7.58 -9.25
CA LEU A 52 1.15 -6.91 -9.79
C LEU A 52 1.06 -5.44 -9.35
N ASP A 53 1.61 -5.06 -8.19
CA ASP A 53 1.57 -3.69 -7.68
C ASP A 53 2.25 -2.72 -8.63
N ARG A 54 3.43 -3.12 -9.09
CA ARG A 54 4.21 -2.35 -10.06
C ARG A 54 3.44 -2.16 -11.36
N THR A 55 2.82 -3.23 -11.86
CA THR A 55 2.04 -3.17 -13.11
C THR A 55 0.85 -2.23 -12.96
N LEU A 56 0.11 -2.31 -11.85
CA LEU A 56 -1.03 -1.44 -11.57
C LEU A 56 -0.61 0.02 -11.40
N LEU A 57 0.54 0.26 -10.75
CA LEU A 57 1.09 1.59 -10.50
C LEU A 57 1.58 2.27 -11.79
N GLU A 58 2.36 1.55 -12.59
CA GLU A 58 2.93 2.04 -13.87
C GLU A 58 1.84 2.38 -14.90
N ASN A 59 0.73 1.64 -14.89
CA ASN A 59 -0.32 1.77 -15.90
C ASN A 59 -1.56 2.54 -15.40
N THR A 60 -1.55 3.10 -14.18
CA THR A 60 -2.67 3.87 -13.62
C THR A 60 -4.01 3.13 -13.65
N LEU A 61 -4.00 1.84 -13.33
CA LEU A 61 -5.14 0.95 -13.55
C LEU A 61 -6.12 0.88 -12.38
N VAL A 62 -5.84 1.54 -11.25
CA VAL A 62 -6.69 1.52 -10.05
C VAL A 62 -7.15 2.92 -9.69
N ASP A 63 -8.26 3.01 -8.97
CA ASP A 63 -8.82 4.28 -8.51
C ASP A 63 -8.03 4.82 -7.31
N GLU A 64 -7.64 3.94 -6.38
CA GLU A 64 -6.87 4.29 -5.19
C GLU A 64 -5.73 3.29 -4.93
N TYR A 65 -4.59 3.82 -4.51
CA TYR A 65 -3.46 3.07 -3.98
C TYR A 65 -3.36 3.31 -2.48
N HIS A 66 -3.36 2.25 -1.69
CA HIS A 66 -3.21 2.29 -0.24
C HIS A 66 -1.84 1.73 0.10
N PHE A 67 -0.86 2.62 0.29
CA PHE A 67 0.49 2.22 0.70
C PHE A 67 0.57 2.19 2.22
N TRP A 68 0.67 1.00 2.79
CA TRP A 68 0.86 0.79 4.21
C TRP A 68 2.36 0.91 4.49
N MET A 69 2.76 2.08 4.97
CA MET A 69 4.14 2.37 5.33
C MET A 69 4.43 1.78 6.71
N PHE A 70 5.19 0.69 6.75
CA PHE A 70 5.69 0.08 7.98
C PHE A 70 6.92 0.84 8.47
N PRO A 71 7.07 1.08 9.79
CA PRO A 71 8.17 1.85 10.36
C PRO A 71 9.46 1.00 10.47
N VAL A 72 9.87 0.40 9.36
CA VAL A 72 11.03 -0.49 9.22
C VAL A 72 11.84 -0.03 8.01
N VAL A 73 13.16 -0.16 8.08
CA VAL A 73 14.06 -0.10 6.92
C VAL A 73 14.59 -1.51 6.69
N ALA A 74 14.21 -2.15 5.59
CA ALA A 74 14.63 -3.53 5.29
C ALA A 74 16.08 -3.59 4.79
N GLY A 75 16.56 -2.52 4.17
CA GLY A 75 17.94 -2.37 3.68
C GLY A 75 18.19 -3.05 2.34
N GLY A 76 17.51 -4.16 2.04
CA GLY A 76 17.63 -4.88 0.78
C GLY A 76 16.36 -5.66 0.41
N GLY A 77 16.20 -5.94 -0.89
CA GLY A 77 15.01 -6.56 -1.47
C GLY A 77 14.46 -5.74 -2.62
N ARG A 78 13.45 -6.28 -3.29
CA ARG A 78 12.71 -5.59 -4.36
C ARG A 78 11.98 -4.38 -3.78
N ARG A 79 12.10 -3.26 -4.50
CA ARG A 79 11.45 -2.00 -4.14
C ARG A 79 10.26 -1.75 -5.04
N LEU A 80 9.14 -1.32 -4.45
CA LEU A 80 7.92 -1.02 -5.20
C LEU A 80 8.16 0.08 -6.23
N PHE A 81 8.80 1.18 -5.83
CA PHE A 81 8.87 2.41 -6.62
C PHE A 81 10.10 2.50 -7.54
N GLU A 82 11.00 1.52 -7.49
CA GLU A 82 12.24 1.58 -8.27
C GLU A 82 11.96 1.57 -9.78
N GLY A 83 12.39 2.61 -10.49
CA GLY A 83 12.16 2.75 -11.93
C GLY A 83 10.72 3.13 -12.34
N ILE A 84 9.83 3.44 -11.39
CA ILE A 84 8.45 3.87 -11.66
C ILE A 84 8.35 5.38 -11.50
N ASP A 85 7.84 6.08 -12.53
CA ASP A 85 7.42 7.46 -12.38
C ASP A 85 6.13 7.50 -11.54
N THR A 86 6.16 8.19 -10.41
CA THR A 86 5.03 8.34 -9.49
C THR A 86 4.51 9.78 -9.42
N THR A 87 4.99 10.66 -10.31
CA THR A 87 4.58 12.07 -10.34
C THR A 87 3.11 12.27 -10.68
N HIS A 88 2.46 11.25 -11.24
CA HIS A 88 1.02 11.20 -11.50
C HIS A 88 0.18 10.91 -10.25
N LEU A 89 0.77 10.65 -9.08
CA LEU A 89 0.01 10.38 -7.86
C LEU A 89 -0.33 11.66 -7.08
N ARG A 90 -1.51 11.68 -6.46
CA ARG A 90 -1.97 12.73 -5.56
C ARG A 90 -2.40 12.11 -4.23
N LEU A 91 -1.80 12.54 -3.12
CA LEU A 91 -2.21 12.12 -1.78
C LEU A 91 -3.61 12.66 -1.49
N VAL A 92 -4.52 11.78 -1.08
CA VAL A 92 -5.90 12.15 -0.72
C VAL A 92 -6.23 11.88 0.74
N ARG A 93 -5.54 10.94 1.38
CA ARG A 93 -5.72 10.63 2.81
C ARG A 93 -4.43 10.08 3.41
N SER A 94 -4.21 10.34 4.69
CA SER A 94 -3.19 9.69 5.51
C SER A 94 -3.83 9.20 6.79
N VAL A 95 -3.58 7.95 7.16
CA VAL A 95 -4.17 7.30 8.33
C VAL A 95 -3.04 6.70 9.18
N PRO A 96 -2.64 7.36 10.27
CA PRO A 96 -1.66 6.81 11.20
C PRO A 96 -2.31 5.81 12.16
N PHE A 97 -1.61 4.74 12.48
CA PHE A 97 -1.99 3.76 13.51
C PHE A 97 -1.09 3.86 14.75
N ALA A 98 -1.60 3.39 15.88
CA ALA A 98 -0.85 3.35 17.14
C ALA A 98 0.39 2.44 17.06
N SER A 99 0.36 1.39 16.22
CA SER A 99 1.53 0.56 15.89
C SER A 99 2.66 1.32 15.19
N GLY A 100 2.40 2.50 14.65
CA GLY A 100 3.35 3.29 13.86
C GLY A 100 3.28 3.02 12.36
N ILE A 101 2.42 2.11 11.90
CA ILE A 101 2.06 2.03 10.48
C ILE A 101 1.36 3.34 10.07
N VAL A 102 1.66 3.82 8.87
CA VAL A 102 0.90 4.92 8.25
C VAL A 102 0.38 4.45 6.90
N VAL A 103 -0.94 4.42 6.73
CA VAL A 103 -1.55 4.16 5.42
C VAL A 103 -1.65 5.48 4.66
N LEU A 104 -0.95 5.58 3.54
CA LEU A 104 -1.02 6.70 2.62
C LEU A 104 -1.93 6.32 1.45
N VAL A 105 -3.03 7.04 1.27
CA VAL A 105 -3.97 6.82 0.19
C VAL A 105 -3.72 7.83 -0.92
N TYR A 106 -3.40 7.32 -2.11
CA TYR A 106 -3.15 8.10 -3.32
C TYR A 106 -4.18 7.78 -4.39
N GLU A 107 -4.49 8.77 -5.22
CA GLU A 107 -5.23 8.61 -6.47
C GLU A 107 -4.36 9.06 -7.65
N PRO A 108 -4.52 8.49 -8.86
CA PRO A 108 -4.00 9.08 -10.08
C PRO A 108 -4.55 10.50 -10.30
N LYS A 109 -3.68 11.44 -10.68
CA LYS A 109 -4.07 12.75 -11.20
C LYS A 109 -4.79 12.53 -12.53
N ARG A 110 -5.99 13.09 -12.65
CA ARG A 110 -6.77 13.13 -13.89
C ARG A 110 -6.41 14.36 -14.71
#